data_AF-A0A1Y5SNV4-F1
#
_entry.id   AF-A0A1Y5SNV4-F1
#
_cell.length_a   1.000
_cell.length_b   1.000
_cell.length_c   1.000
_cell.angle_alpha   90.00
_cell.angle_beta   90.00
_cell.angle_gamma   90.00
#
_symmetry.space_group_name_H-M   'P 1'
#
loop_
_entity.id
_entity.type
_entity.pdbx_description
1 polymer ?
#
loop_
_entity_poly.entity_id
_entity_poly.type
_entity_poly.pdbx_seq_one_letter_code
_entity_poly.pdbx_strand_id
1 'polypeptide(L)'
;MRAGFDYIFGTVGRNELLLRDVSSGQLYRGTRDYEPGTSFVLGADVAKVFSSIYLPEEDGLELTDFRTRARAGFHWQQGNAGFFYGLSYLGKEFESQSEGQLVGSLRLHWAF
;
A
#
# COMPACT_ATOMS: atom_id res chain seq x y z
N MET A 1 15.42 7.22 -4.29
CA MET A 1 14.38 7.91 -5.10
C MET A 1 13.23 6.95 -5.32
N ARG A 2 11.97 7.39 -5.30
CA ARG A 2 10.80 6.54 -5.59
C ARG A 2 9.91 7.21 -6.64
N ALA A 3 9.37 6.41 -7.56
CA ALA A 3 8.37 6.82 -8.53
C ALA A 3 7.24 5.78 -8.58
N GLY A 4 6.00 6.23 -8.74
CA GLY A 4 4.84 5.34 -8.78
C GLY A 4 3.53 6.08 -8.95
N PHE A 5 2.46 5.31 -9.08
CA PHE A 5 1.11 5.83 -9.22
C PHE A 5 0.10 4.97 -8.44
N ASP A 6 -1.05 5.56 -8.16
CA ASP A 6 -2.26 4.85 -7.75
C ASP A 6 -3.43 5.34 -8.61
N TYR A 7 -4.25 4.40 -9.03
CA TYR A 7 -5.47 4.62 -9.76
C TYR A 7 -6.65 4.17 -8.90
N ILE A 8 -7.60 5.08 -8.69
CA ILE A 8 -8.78 4.85 -7.87
C ILE A 8 -10.01 4.98 -8.74
N PHE A 9 -10.80 3.91 -8.80
CA PHE A 9 -12.05 3.86 -9.54
C PHE A 9 -13.22 3.66 -8.59
N GLY A 10 -14.04 4.71 -8.41
CA GLY A 10 -15.24 4.70 -7.59
C GLY A 10 -15.46 6.03 -6.87
N THR A 11 -16.33 6.00 -5.85
CA THR A 11 -16.73 7.18 -5.07
C THR A 11 -15.98 7.31 -3.74
N VAL A 12 -15.77 6.20 -3.04
CA VAL A 12 -15.07 6.15 -1.74
C VAL A 12 -13.60 6.56 -1.89
N GLY A 13 -13.12 7.53 -1.10
CA GLY A 13 -11.76 8.05 -1.19
C GLY A 13 -11.58 9.28 -2.08
N ARG A 14 -12.57 9.64 -2.92
CA ARG A 14 -12.43 10.73 -3.91
C ARG A 14 -12.35 12.12 -3.29
N ASN A 15 -13.12 12.37 -2.23
CA ASN A 15 -13.20 13.67 -1.54
C ASN A 15 -12.50 13.64 -0.18
N GLU A 16 -11.64 12.65 0.05
CA GLU A 16 -11.00 12.40 1.33
C GLU A 16 -9.49 12.61 1.23
N LEU A 17 -8.85 12.97 2.33
CA LEU A 17 -7.40 12.99 2.41
C LEU A 17 -6.91 11.55 2.43
N LEU A 18 -6.12 11.17 1.43
CA LEU A 18 -5.50 9.85 1.36
C LEU A 18 -4.09 9.90 1.95
N LEU A 19 -3.80 8.98 2.86
CA LEU A 19 -2.50 8.74 3.45
C LEU A 19 -1.97 7.40 2.97
N ARG A 20 -0.66 7.20 3.04
CA ARG A 20 -0.02 5.97 2.62
C ARG A 20 0.53 5.19 3.80
N ASP A 21 0.16 3.92 3.90
CA ASP A 21 0.77 3.01 4.86
C ASP A 21 2.23 2.72 4.46
N VAL A 22 3.16 2.84 5.41
CA VAL A 22 4.60 2.73 5.11
C VAL A 22 5.01 1.30 4.75
N SER A 23 4.36 0.31 5.37
CA SER A 23 4.69 -1.11 5.23
C SER A 23 4.11 -1.69 3.93
N SER A 24 2.77 -1.69 3.80
CA SER A 24 2.05 -2.23 2.65
C SER A 24 2.04 -1.29 1.44
N GLY A 25 2.22 0.03 1.66
CA GLY A 25 2.08 1.04 0.62
C GLY A 25 0.63 1.36 0.24
N GLN A 26 -0.35 0.72 0.86
CA GLN A 26 -1.77 0.94 0.56
C GLN A 26 -2.18 2.37 0.88
N LEU A 27 -3.07 2.93 0.06
CA LEU A 27 -3.74 4.18 0.37
C LEU A 27 -4.85 3.92 1.38
N TYR A 28 -4.90 4.73 2.43
CA TYR A 28 -5.97 4.70 3.41
C TYR A 28 -6.49 6.10 3.68
N ARG A 29 -7.75 6.16 4.11
CA ARG A 29 -8.47 7.42 4.34
C ARG A 29 -8.05 8.05 5.67
N GLY A 30 -7.44 9.23 5.62
CA GLY A 30 -7.08 10.05 6.78
C GLY A 30 -8.24 10.92 7.28
N THR A 31 -9.07 11.40 6.36
CA THR A 31 -10.39 12.00 6.67
C THR A 31 -11.51 11.10 6.15
N ARG A 32 -12.75 11.37 6.58
CA ARG A 32 -13.91 10.56 6.19
C ARG A 32 -15.04 11.41 5.63
N ASP A 33 -15.51 11.01 4.47
CA ASP A 33 -16.80 11.38 3.89
C ASP A 33 -17.80 10.24 4.17
N TYR A 34 -19.08 10.56 4.31
CA TYR A 34 -20.15 9.59 4.61
C TYR A 34 -20.90 9.12 3.36
N GLU A 35 -20.45 9.53 2.17
CA GLU A 35 -21.02 9.07 0.90
C GLU A 35 -20.93 7.53 0.78
N PRO A 36 -22.07 6.82 0.61
CA PRO A 36 -22.06 5.39 0.37
C PRO A 36 -21.41 5.06 -0.97
N GLY A 37 -20.80 3.88 -1.06
CA GLY A 37 -20.32 3.36 -2.32
C GLY A 37 -19.14 2.42 -2.18
N THR A 38 -18.43 2.27 -3.30
CA THR A 38 -17.28 1.40 -3.41
C THR A 38 -16.15 2.08 -4.16
N SER A 39 -14.95 1.56 -4.00
CA SER A 39 -13.81 1.93 -4.86
C SER A 39 -12.83 0.80 -5.00
N PHE A 40 -12.28 0.66 -6.21
CA PHE A 40 -11.13 -0.21 -6.48
C PHE A 40 -9.87 0.66 -6.58
N VAL A 41 -8.80 0.18 -5.98
CA VAL A 41 -7.49 0.84 -5.99
C VAL A 41 -6.50 -0.11 -6.65
N LEU A 42 -5.76 0.40 -7.64
CA LEU A 42 -4.64 -0.29 -8.26
C LEU A 42 -3.43 0.63 -8.18
N GLY A 43 -2.29 0.10 -7.75
CA GLY A 43 -1.09 0.91 -7.59
C GLY A 43 0.18 0.15 -7.90
N ALA A 44 1.18 0.85 -8.38
CA ALA A 44 2.51 0.30 -8.55
C ALA A 44 3.55 1.39 -8.32
N ASP A 45 4.66 1.01 -7.71
CA ASP A 45 5.81 1.90 -7.52
C ASP A 45 7.13 1.15 -7.52
N VAL A 46 8.19 1.88 -7.84
CA VAL A 46 9.58 1.41 -7.84
C VAL A 46 10.44 2.41 -7.08
N ALA A 47 11.32 1.91 -6.23
CA ALA A 47 12.28 2.71 -5.49
C ALA A 47 13.70 2.24 -5.76
N LYS A 48 14.58 3.18 -6.11
CA LYS A 48 16.02 2.96 -6.10
C LYS A 48 16.53 3.09 -4.67
N VAL A 49 17.18 2.03 -4.18
CA VAL A 49 17.71 1.91 -2.82
C VAL A 49 19.23 2.01 -2.86
N PHE A 50 19.79 2.92 -2.07
CA PHE A 50 21.23 3.13 -1.99
C PHE A 50 21.82 2.59 -0.69
N SER A 51 21.04 2.67 0.39
CA SER A 51 21.39 2.14 1.69
C SER A 51 20.12 1.82 2.48
N SER A 52 20.24 0.96 3.49
CA SER A 52 19.13 0.56 4.35
C SER A 52 19.60 0.49 5.79
N ILE A 53 18.93 1.20 6.69
CA ILE A 53 19.20 1.11 8.13
C ILE A 53 18.83 -0.27 8.71
N TYR A 54 17.94 -1.00 8.03
CA TYR A 54 17.48 -2.33 8.45
C TYR A 54 18.34 -3.46 7.87
N LEU A 55 19.17 -3.14 6.87
CA LEU A 55 20.02 -4.09 6.16
C LEU A 55 21.36 -3.37 5.89
N PRO A 56 22.16 -3.12 6.93
CA PRO A 56 23.47 -2.49 6.78
C PRO A 56 24.42 -3.41 6.01
N GLU A 57 25.33 -2.82 5.22
CA GLU A 57 26.30 -3.57 4.41
C GLU A 57 27.19 -4.49 5.27
N GLU A 58 27.39 -4.14 6.54
CA GLU A 58 28.15 -4.92 7.53
C GLU A 58 27.54 -6.30 7.82
N ASP A 59 26.23 -6.48 7.58
CA ASP A 59 25.54 -7.76 7.77
C ASP A 59 25.78 -8.75 6.61
N GLY A 60 26.55 -8.35 5.59
CA GLY A 60 26.92 -9.19 4.45
C GLY A 60 25.78 -9.44 3.45
N LEU A 61 24.69 -8.66 3.54
CA LEU A 61 23.54 -8.73 2.63
C LEU A 61 23.68 -7.69 1.53
N GLU A 62 23.69 -8.15 0.27
CA GLU A 62 23.67 -7.27 -0.90
C GLU A 62 22.23 -6.81 -1.17
N LEU A 63 22.00 -5.50 -1.08
CA LEU A 63 20.70 -4.88 -1.37
C LEU A 63 20.38 -4.99 -2.86
N THR A 64 19.12 -5.25 -3.17
CA THR A 64 18.65 -5.12 -4.55
C THR A 64 18.57 -3.65 -4.93
N ASP A 65 19.11 -3.30 -6.10
CA ASP A 65 19.14 -1.93 -6.62
C ASP A 65 17.75 -1.26 -6.68
N PHE A 66 16.71 -2.08 -6.91
CA PHE A 66 15.32 -1.64 -7.04
C PHE A 66 14.35 -2.45 -6.17
N ARG A 67 13.59 -1.75 -5.34
CA ARG A 67 12.42 -2.32 -4.65
C ARG A 67 11.15 -1.99 -5.42
N THR A 68 10.46 -3.01 -5.89
CA THR A 68 9.17 -2.87 -6.60
C THR A 68 8.00 -3.21 -5.68
N ARG A 69 6.86 -2.58 -5.94
CA ARG A 69 5.63 -2.83 -5.20
C ARG A 69 4.43 -2.76 -6.12
N ALA A 70 3.55 -3.74 -6.04
CA ALA A 70 2.26 -3.75 -6.73
C ALA A 70 1.14 -3.88 -5.70
N ARG A 71 0.03 -3.18 -5.91
CA ARG A 71 -1.08 -3.07 -4.95
C ARG A 71 -2.41 -3.20 -5.65
N ALA A 72 -3.32 -3.92 -5.01
CA ALA A 72 -4.73 -3.92 -5.32
C ALA A 72 -5.54 -3.74 -4.03
N GLY A 73 -6.67 -3.06 -4.10
CA GLY A 73 -7.50 -2.80 -2.94
C GLY A 73 -8.96 -2.54 -3.30
N PHE A 74 -9.83 -2.78 -2.34
CA PHE A 74 -11.26 -2.57 -2.44
C PHE A 74 -11.78 -1.87 -1.19
N HIS A 75 -12.51 -0.78 -1.40
CA HIS A 75 -13.27 -0.06 -0.39
C HIS A 75 -14.75 -0.33 -0.56
N TRP A 76 -15.44 -0.48 0.57
CA TRP A 76 -16.90 -0.44 0.66
C TRP A 76 -17.32 0.42 1.84
N GLN A 77 -18.34 1.24 1.65
CA GLN A 77 -18.92 2.08 2.68
C GLN A 77 -20.43 2.18 2.53
N GLN A 78 -21.16 2.08 3.63
CA GLN A 78 -22.59 2.34 3.71
C GLN A 78 -22.95 2.92 5.07
N GLY A 79 -23.52 4.13 5.07
CA GLY A 79 -23.90 4.84 6.29
C GLY A 79 -22.72 5.02 7.25
N ASN A 80 -22.87 4.55 8.48
CA ASN A 80 -21.85 4.61 9.52
C ASN A 80 -20.77 3.51 9.40
N ALA A 81 -20.98 2.48 8.58
CA ALA A 81 -20.09 1.31 8.49
C ALA A 81 -19.32 1.24 7.16
N GLY A 82 -18.23 0.49 7.18
CA GLY A 82 -17.51 0.11 5.97
C GLY A 82 -16.18 -0.58 6.24
N PHE A 83 -15.52 -0.98 5.15
CA PHE A 83 -14.25 -1.67 5.22
C PHE A 83 -13.37 -1.38 4.01
N PHE A 84 -12.09 -1.72 4.17
CA PHE A 84 -11.10 -1.82 3.12
C PHE A 84 -10.41 -3.18 3.21
N TYR A 85 -10.23 -3.84 2.07
CA TYR A 85 -9.38 -5.02 1.94
C TYR A 85 -8.38 -4.81 0.80
N GLY A 86 -7.11 -5.10 1.05
CA GLY A 86 -6.04 -4.89 0.08
C GLY A 86 -4.98 -5.97 0.11
N LEU A 87 -4.32 -6.12 -1.04
CA LEU A 87 -3.19 -7.01 -1.27
C LEU A 87 -2.03 -6.20 -1.84
N SER A 88 -0.85 -6.43 -1.30
CA SER A 88 0.38 -5.77 -1.75
C SER A 88 1.44 -6.83 -2.01
N TYR A 89 1.96 -6.88 -3.22
CA TYR A 89 3.16 -7.65 -3.54
C TYR A 89 4.38 -6.75 -3.35
N LEU A 90 5.30 -7.17 -2.50
CA LEU A 90 6.58 -6.53 -2.23
C LEU A 90 7.65 -7.34 -2.95
N GLY A 91 8.41 -6.69 -3.85
CA GLY A 91 9.58 -7.31 -4.46
C GLY A 91 10.67 -7.63 -3.43
N LYS A 92 11.71 -8.32 -3.88
CA LYS A 92 12.87 -8.64 -3.04
C LYS A 92 13.52 -7.36 -2.50
N GLU A 93 14.02 -7.41 -1.27
CA GLU A 93 14.77 -6.32 -0.66
C GLU A 93 16.29 -6.49 -0.78
N PHE A 94 16.77 -7.73 -0.92
CA PHE A 94 18.17 -8.12 -1.06
C PHE A 94 18.34 -9.34 -1.96
N GLU A 95 19.51 -9.51 -2.56
CA GLU A 95 19.76 -10.46 -3.66
C GLU A 95 19.57 -11.93 -3.25
N SER A 96 19.99 -12.31 -2.05
CA SER A 96 19.87 -13.69 -1.54
C SER A 96 18.44 -14.06 -1.12
N GLN A 97 17.50 -13.12 -1.12
CA GLN A 97 16.09 -13.39 -0.87
C GLN A 97 15.51 -14.26 -2.00
N SER A 98 14.91 -15.41 -1.67
CA SER A 98 14.40 -16.34 -2.67
C SER A 98 13.25 -15.75 -3.51
N GLU A 99 12.30 -15.08 -2.85
CA GLU A 99 11.09 -14.53 -3.45
C GLU A 99 10.61 -13.25 -2.75
N GLY A 100 9.76 -12.49 -3.43
CA GLY A 100 9.03 -11.37 -2.83
C GLY A 100 7.96 -11.81 -1.83
N GLN A 101 7.27 -10.86 -1.21
CA GLN A 101 6.27 -11.11 -0.18
C GLN A 101 4.88 -10.62 -0.61
N LEU A 102 3.85 -11.44 -0.40
CA LEU A 102 2.46 -11.00 -0.49
C LEU A 102 1.94 -10.61 0.90
N VAL A 103 1.45 -9.38 1.04
CA VAL A 103 0.94 -8.82 2.30
C VAL A 103 -0.52 -8.43 2.14
N GLY A 104 -1.37 -8.94 3.04
CA GLY A 104 -2.78 -8.56 3.15
C GLY A 104 -2.99 -7.38 4.10
N SER A 105 -4.02 -6.58 3.84
CA SER A 105 -4.42 -5.45 4.67
C SER A 105 -5.93 -5.41 4.83
N LEU A 106 -6.41 -5.24 6.07
CA LEU A 106 -7.82 -5.10 6.39
C LEU A 106 -7.99 -3.87 7.30
N ARG A 107 -8.93 -2.99 6.95
CA ARG A 107 -9.36 -1.91 7.83
C ARG A 107 -10.87 -1.91 7.91
N LEU A 108 -11.39 -1.86 9.13
CA LEU A 108 -12.81 -1.80 9.40
C LEU A 108 -13.13 -0.46 10.06
N HIS A 109 -14.33 0.06 9.81
CA HIS A 109 -14.81 1.26 10.49
C HIS A 109 -16.31 1.20 10.74
N TRP A 110 -16.73 1.68 11.90
CA TRP A 110 -18.13 1.84 12.28
C TRP A 110 -18.23 2.98 13.30
N ALA A 111 -19.40 3.62 13.38
CA ALA A 111 -19.74 4.59 14.41
C ALA A 111 -21.07 4.17 15.04
N PHE A 112 -21.22 4.34 16.36
CA PHE A 112 -22.42 3.98 17.12
C PHE A 112 -23.37 5.16 17.25
#